data_AF-A0A6A0REA8-F1
#
_entry.id   AF-A0A6A0REA8-F1
#
_cell.length_a   1.000
_cell.length_b   1.000
_cell.length_c   1.000
_cell.angle_alpha   90.00
_cell.angle_beta   90.00
_cell.angle_gamma   90.00
#
_symmetry.space_group_name_H-M   'P 1'
#
loop_
_entity.id
_entity.type
_entity.pdbx_description
1 polymer ?
#
loop_
_entity_poly.entity_id
_entity_poly.type
_entity_poly.pdbx_seq_one_letter_code
_entity_poly.pdbx_strand_id
1 'polypeptide(L)'
;METVTNGVYLISRGSNAYIVDGDEGVVLIDTGLPKRHGAIVEGLSDIGRSAKDVRAILITHAHFDHFGGAAALRSASDAAVYASHTDAAVIRGDKPTEPPPFLQRVPFIRSAMKLMPQAASLPVDHIVAEGFDDDLPEDFAAIDTPGHTDGHLSYLLDRDGGILFVGDAANNAKGSIKRAWFNRSTAIADVLDGSIR
;
A
#
# COMPACT_ATOMS: atom_id res chain seq x y z
N MET A 1 -16.91 6.32 2.12
CA MET A 1 -15.96 6.64 1.05
C MET A 1 -15.87 8.16 0.93
N GLU A 2 -14.70 8.68 0.61
CA GLU A 2 -14.48 10.12 0.37
C GLU A 2 -13.93 10.31 -1.05
N THR A 3 -14.43 11.29 -1.79
CA THR A 3 -13.85 11.65 -3.10
C THR A 3 -12.62 12.52 -2.87
N VAL A 4 -11.46 12.08 -3.36
CA VAL A 4 -10.21 12.85 -3.31
C VAL A 4 -10.15 13.82 -4.48
N THR A 5 -10.37 13.28 -5.69
CA THR A 5 -10.57 14.02 -6.94
C THR A 5 -11.41 13.16 -7.88
N ASN A 6 -11.63 13.62 -9.11
CA ASN A 6 -12.38 12.89 -10.11
C ASN A 6 -11.83 11.46 -10.30
N GLY A 7 -12.69 10.46 -10.14
CA GLY A 7 -12.33 9.04 -10.27
C GLY A 7 -11.33 8.54 -9.23
N VAL A 8 -11.03 9.27 -8.15
CA VAL A 8 -10.19 8.79 -7.04
C VAL A 8 -10.97 8.87 -5.74
N TYR A 9 -11.12 7.73 -5.07
CA TYR A 9 -11.89 7.61 -3.85
C TYR A 9 -11.08 6.97 -2.74
N LEU A 10 -11.16 7.56 -1.54
CA LEU A 10 -10.52 7.07 -0.32
C LEU A 10 -11.50 6.20 0.49
N ILE A 11 -11.01 5.04 0.88
CA ILE A 11 -11.62 4.15 1.88
C ILE A 11 -10.71 4.13 3.10
N SER A 12 -11.04 4.91 4.14
CA SER A 12 -10.27 4.96 5.38
C SER A 12 -10.97 4.16 6.49
N ARG A 13 -10.48 2.95 6.77
CA ARG A 13 -11.06 2.02 7.78
C ARG A 13 -9.95 1.28 8.57
N GLY A 14 -8.99 2.04 9.08
CA GLY A 14 -7.83 1.55 9.85
C GLY A 14 -6.52 1.97 9.20
N SER A 15 -6.43 1.74 7.90
CA SER A 15 -5.43 2.25 6.96
C SER A 15 -6.16 2.83 5.75
N ASN A 16 -5.45 3.58 4.92
CA ASN A 16 -6.00 4.13 3.69
C ASN A 16 -5.89 3.09 2.57
N ALA A 17 -6.98 2.89 1.84
CA ALA A 17 -6.99 2.25 0.55
C ALA A 17 -7.70 3.17 -0.45
N TYR A 18 -7.32 3.10 -1.72
CA TYR A 18 -7.86 3.97 -2.76
C TYR A 18 -8.46 3.16 -3.90
N ILE A 19 -9.58 3.64 -4.41
CA ILE A 19 -10.20 3.19 -5.65
C ILE A 19 -9.87 4.23 -6.71
N VAL A 20 -9.18 3.82 -7.77
CA VAL A 20 -8.90 4.65 -8.94
C VAL A 20 -9.72 4.09 -10.10
N ASP A 21 -10.81 4.79 -10.42
CA ASP A 21 -11.69 4.45 -11.54
C ASP A 21 -11.11 5.02 -12.84
N GLY A 22 -11.14 4.20 -13.88
CA GLY A 22 -10.63 4.51 -15.21
C GLY A 22 -11.37 3.71 -16.29
N ASP A 23 -11.12 4.06 -17.55
CA ASP A 23 -11.87 3.50 -18.69
C ASP A 23 -11.60 2.00 -18.87
N GLU A 24 -10.36 1.57 -18.64
CA GLU A 24 -9.95 0.16 -18.74
C GLU A 24 -10.28 -0.68 -17.48
N GLY A 25 -10.92 -0.08 -16.48
CA GLY A 25 -11.27 -0.72 -15.21
C GLY A 25 -10.68 -0.01 -14.00
N VAL A 26 -10.72 -0.68 -12.86
CA VAL A 26 -10.36 -0.12 -11.56
C VAL A 26 -8.97 -0.59 -11.14
N VAL A 27 -8.15 0.36 -10.69
CA VAL A 27 -6.91 0.11 -9.97
C VAL A 27 -7.12 0.39 -8.49
N LEU A 28 -6.71 -0.55 -7.63
CA LEU A 28 -6.70 -0.33 -6.19
C LEU A 28 -5.29 0.03 -5.74
N ILE A 29 -5.17 1.04 -4.86
CA ILE A 29 -3.94 1.30 -4.10
C ILE A 29 -4.19 0.85 -2.67
N ASP A 30 -3.44 -0.17 -2.24
CA ASP A 30 -3.67 -0.90 -0.99
C ASP A 30 -5.09 -1.47 -0.86
N THR A 31 -5.33 -2.23 0.21
CA THR A 31 -6.55 -3.04 0.41
C THR A 31 -7.05 -3.11 1.85
N GLY A 32 -6.39 -2.37 2.75
CA GLY A 32 -6.81 -2.27 4.13
C GLY A 32 -6.56 -3.52 4.97
N LEU A 33 -7.17 -3.51 6.16
CA LEU A 33 -7.05 -4.59 7.15
C LEU A 33 -7.61 -5.95 6.67
N PRO A 34 -7.08 -7.07 7.20
CA PRO A 34 -7.62 -8.39 6.93
C PRO A 34 -9.10 -8.48 7.25
N LYS A 35 -9.87 -9.14 6.38
CA LYS A 35 -11.34 -9.29 6.49
C LYS A 35 -12.15 -7.99 6.44
N ARG A 36 -11.55 -6.87 6.00
CA ARG A 36 -12.23 -5.58 5.83
C ARG A 36 -12.45 -5.16 4.37
N HIS A 37 -12.10 -6.00 3.40
CA HIS A 37 -12.28 -5.75 1.96
C HIS A 37 -13.72 -5.41 1.54
N GLY A 38 -14.73 -5.78 2.34
CA GLY A 38 -16.13 -5.41 2.08
C GLY A 38 -16.37 -3.91 1.93
N ALA A 39 -15.59 -3.06 2.62
CA ALA A 39 -15.69 -1.60 2.46
C ALA A 39 -15.24 -1.11 1.08
N ILE A 40 -14.29 -1.81 0.45
CA ILE A 40 -13.86 -1.54 -0.93
C ILE A 40 -14.94 -2.01 -1.89
N VAL A 41 -15.51 -3.21 -1.69
CA VAL A 41 -16.62 -3.72 -2.52
C VAL A 41 -17.84 -2.79 -2.48
N GLU A 42 -18.19 -2.27 -1.30
CA GLU A 42 -19.23 -1.26 -1.14
C GLU A 42 -18.89 0.02 -1.90
N GLY A 43 -17.67 0.55 -1.73
CA GLY A 43 -17.22 1.73 -2.46
C GLY A 43 -17.21 1.58 -3.98
N LEU A 44 -16.87 0.40 -4.50
CA LEU A 44 -16.99 0.09 -5.93
C LEU A 44 -18.45 0.16 -6.38
N SER A 45 -19.36 -0.43 -5.59
CA SER A 45 -20.80 -0.40 -5.91
C SER A 45 -21.37 1.02 -5.91
N ASP A 46 -20.91 1.89 -5.01
CA ASP A 46 -21.34 3.29 -4.92
C ASP A 46 -21.03 4.10 -6.21
N ILE A 47 -20.00 3.68 -6.95
CA ILE A 47 -19.60 4.30 -8.23
C ILE A 47 -20.05 3.51 -9.46
N GLY A 48 -20.94 2.52 -9.27
CA GLY A 48 -21.45 1.68 -10.37
C GLY A 48 -20.45 0.65 -10.90
N ARG A 49 -19.38 0.37 -10.15
CA ARG A 49 -18.41 -0.71 -10.41
C ARG A 49 -18.68 -1.91 -9.50
N SER A 50 -17.95 -2.98 -9.76
CA SER A 50 -17.97 -4.20 -8.99
C SER A 50 -16.54 -4.69 -8.74
N ALA A 51 -16.36 -5.69 -7.87
CA ALA A 51 -15.05 -6.31 -7.67
C ALA A 51 -14.46 -6.83 -8.98
N LYS A 52 -15.28 -7.30 -9.93
CA LYS A 52 -14.83 -7.82 -11.23
C LYS A 52 -14.22 -6.76 -12.15
N ASP A 53 -14.49 -5.49 -11.88
CA ASP A 53 -13.91 -4.39 -12.65
C ASP A 53 -12.50 -4.04 -12.16
N VAL A 54 -12.05 -4.62 -11.03
CA VAL A 54 -10.69 -4.42 -10.52
C VAL A 54 -9.72 -5.24 -11.36
N ARG A 55 -8.81 -4.55 -12.05
CA ARG A 55 -7.77 -5.16 -12.90
C ARG A 55 -6.40 -5.23 -12.23
N ALA A 56 -6.12 -4.33 -11.29
CA ALA A 56 -4.82 -4.23 -10.65
C ALA A 56 -4.93 -3.83 -9.18
N ILE A 57 -4.04 -4.38 -8.36
CA ILE A 57 -3.87 -4.04 -6.95
C ILE A 57 -2.41 -3.65 -6.75
N LEU A 58 -2.15 -2.36 -6.55
CA LEU A 58 -0.84 -1.80 -6.27
C LEU A 58 -0.66 -1.72 -4.75
N ILE A 59 0.35 -2.40 -4.21
CA ILE A 59 0.62 -2.45 -2.77
C ILE A 59 1.79 -1.53 -2.44
N THR A 60 1.57 -0.55 -1.56
CA THR A 60 2.62 0.38 -1.13
C THR A 60 3.69 -0.32 -0.32
N HIS A 61 3.30 -1.19 0.63
CA HIS A 61 4.22 -2.00 1.41
C HIS A 61 3.56 -3.21 2.10
N ALA A 62 4.38 -4.14 2.60
CA ALA A 62 3.95 -5.42 3.17
C ALA A 62 3.57 -5.39 4.66
N HIS A 63 2.95 -4.32 5.14
CA HIS A 63 2.22 -4.38 6.41
C HIS A 63 0.81 -4.90 6.22
N PHE A 64 0.35 -5.71 7.18
CA PHE A 64 -0.89 -6.48 7.07
C PHE A 64 -2.13 -5.61 6.87
N ASP A 65 -2.08 -4.35 7.26
CA ASP A 65 -3.12 -3.36 7.08
C ASP A 65 -3.09 -2.67 5.71
N HIS A 66 -2.08 -2.89 4.88
CA HIS A 66 -2.03 -2.37 3.50
C HIS A 66 -2.41 -3.43 2.47
N PHE A 67 -2.04 -4.69 2.67
CA PHE A 67 -2.40 -5.80 1.75
C PHE A 67 -3.40 -6.80 2.33
N GLY A 68 -4.00 -6.53 3.49
CA GLY A 68 -4.85 -7.47 4.22
C GLY A 68 -6.11 -7.92 3.48
N GLY A 69 -6.64 -7.08 2.59
CA GLY A 69 -7.78 -7.41 1.74
C GLY A 69 -7.43 -8.05 0.40
N ALA A 70 -6.15 -8.01 -0.01
CA ALA A 70 -5.72 -8.29 -1.38
C ALA A 70 -6.09 -9.70 -1.86
N ALA A 71 -5.91 -10.73 -1.02
CA ALA A 71 -6.20 -12.10 -1.42
C ALA A 71 -7.69 -12.31 -1.75
N ALA A 72 -8.59 -11.68 -0.99
CA ALA A 72 -10.02 -11.78 -1.22
C ALA A 72 -10.45 -10.98 -2.46
N LEU A 73 -9.88 -9.79 -2.65
CA LEU A 73 -10.17 -8.94 -3.81
C LEU A 73 -9.66 -9.60 -5.10
N ARG A 74 -8.42 -10.10 -5.11
CA ARG A 74 -7.85 -10.89 -6.22
C ARG A 74 -8.72 -12.10 -6.57
N SER A 75 -9.17 -12.85 -5.56
CA SER A 75 -10.07 -14.00 -5.79
C SER A 75 -11.40 -13.61 -6.43
N ALA A 76 -11.89 -12.39 -6.18
CA ALA A 76 -13.15 -11.89 -6.72
C ALA A 76 -13.01 -11.23 -8.10
N SER A 77 -11.80 -10.89 -8.53
CA SER A 77 -11.56 -10.04 -9.70
C SER A 77 -10.53 -10.56 -10.70
N ASP A 78 -9.74 -11.56 -10.32
CA ASP A 78 -8.54 -12.01 -11.04
C ASP A 78 -7.51 -10.88 -11.27
N ALA A 79 -7.54 -9.82 -10.46
CA ALA A 79 -6.64 -8.68 -10.58
C ALA A 79 -5.16 -9.08 -10.39
N ALA A 80 -4.30 -8.49 -11.20
CA ALA A 80 -2.86 -8.60 -11.04
C ALA A 80 -2.39 -7.82 -9.80
N VAL A 81 -1.53 -8.44 -9.00
CA VAL A 81 -0.97 -7.84 -7.78
C VAL A 81 0.45 -7.36 -8.03
N TYR A 82 0.70 -6.10 -7.68
CA TYR A 82 1.98 -5.41 -7.84
C TYR A 82 2.55 -5.07 -6.47
N ALA A 83 3.82 -5.36 -6.27
CA ALA A 83 4.55 -4.99 -5.07
C ALA A 83 6.05 -4.89 -5.36
N SER A 84 6.80 -4.24 -4.48
CA SER A 84 8.26 -4.23 -4.62
C SER A 84 8.86 -5.63 -4.46
N HIS A 85 10.06 -5.82 -5.02
CA HIS A 85 10.79 -7.09 -4.89
C HIS A 85 10.98 -7.53 -3.42
N THR A 86 11.31 -6.57 -2.55
CA THR A 86 11.59 -6.82 -1.13
C THR A 86 10.33 -7.25 -0.38
N ASP A 87 9.23 -6.53 -0.59
CA ASP A 87 7.98 -6.75 0.12
C ASP A 87 7.17 -7.92 -0.45
N ALA A 88 7.38 -8.29 -1.72
CA ALA A 88 6.78 -9.46 -2.35
C ALA A 88 7.06 -10.77 -1.58
N ALA A 89 8.26 -10.94 -1.03
CA ALA A 89 8.59 -12.12 -0.22
C ALA A 89 7.75 -12.21 1.07
N VAL A 90 7.37 -11.07 1.66
CA VAL A 90 6.50 -11.05 2.84
C VAL A 90 5.05 -11.32 2.43
N ILE A 91 4.59 -10.71 1.34
CA ILE A 91 3.23 -10.88 0.80
C ILE A 91 2.96 -12.35 0.39
N ARG A 92 3.94 -13.02 -0.21
CA ARG A 92 3.86 -14.46 -0.54
C ARG A 92 3.94 -15.38 0.68
N GLY A 93 4.33 -14.85 1.84
CA GLY A 93 4.54 -15.62 3.06
C GLY A 93 5.90 -16.33 3.13
N ASP A 94 6.82 -16.01 2.23
CA ASP A 94 8.19 -16.55 2.22
C ASP A 94 9.02 -16.00 3.39
N LYS A 95 8.68 -14.79 3.86
CA LYS A 95 9.31 -14.11 5.00
C LYS A 95 8.25 -13.57 5.98
N PRO A 96 8.53 -13.56 7.29
CA PRO A 96 7.66 -12.92 8.25
C PRO A 96 7.74 -11.39 8.17
N THR A 97 6.65 -10.71 8.53
CA THR A 97 6.67 -9.25 8.77
C THR A 97 7.61 -8.90 9.92
N GLU A 98 8.40 -7.84 9.76
CA GLU A 98 9.26 -7.34 10.84
C GLU A 98 8.47 -6.50 11.85
N PRO A 99 8.77 -6.61 13.16
CA PRO A 99 8.20 -5.67 14.12
C PRO A 99 8.87 -4.29 13.99
N PRO A 100 8.23 -3.23 14.54
CA PRO A 100 8.80 -1.89 14.56
C PRO A 100 10.23 -1.88 15.09
N PRO A 101 11.14 -1.06 14.53
CA PRO A 101 12.57 -1.07 14.89
C PRO A 101 12.83 -0.96 16.40
N PHE A 102 12.07 -0.11 17.10
CA PHE A 102 12.21 0.07 18.55
C PHE A 102 11.78 -1.15 19.38
N LEU A 103 10.89 -1.99 18.84
CA LEU A 103 10.44 -3.22 19.49
C LEU A 103 11.28 -4.43 19.12
N GLN A 104 12.07 -4.41 18.04
CA GLN A 104 12.90 -5.55 17.62
C GLN A 104 13.85 -6.08 18.71
N ARG A 105 14.22 -5.23 19.68
CA ARG A 105 15.09 -5.57 20.81
C ARG A 105 14.35 -6.10 22.04
N VAL A 106 13.02 -6.07 22.05
CA VAL A 106 12.20 -6.53 23.18
C VAL A 106 12.07 -8.05 23.14
N PRO A 107 12.48 -8.78 24.20
CA PRO A 107 12.32 -10.22 24.26
C PRO A 107 10.86 -10.62 24.04
N PHE A 108 10.63 -11.72 23.30
CA PHE A 108 9.30 -12.29 23.03
C PHE A 108 8.36 -11.46 22.13
N ILE A 109 8.74 -10.27 21.64
CA ILE A 109 7.87 -9.48 20.75
C ILE A 109 7.45 -10.26 19.50
N ARG A 110 8.37 -11.03 18.91
CA ARG A 110 8.10 -11.85 17.72
C ARG A 110 7.02 -12.90 17.98
N SER A 111 6.95 -13.44 19.19
CA SER A 111 5.90 -14.38 19.59
C SER A 111 4.55 -13.65 19.76
N ALA A 112 4.55 -12.44 20.31
CA ALA A 112 3.34 -11.63 20.44
C ALA A 112 2.76 -11.21 19.08
N MET A 113 3.63 -10.86 18.11
CA MET A 113 3.22 -10.52 16.74
C MET A 113 2.44 -11.64 16.05
N LYS A 114 2.70 -12.92 16.39
CA LYS A 114 1.94 -14.06 15.84
C LYS A 114 0.47 -14.07 16.25
N LEU A 115 0.11 -13.37 17.32
CA LEU A 115 -1.28 -13.25 17.81
C LEU A 115 -2.04 -12.12 17.12
N MET A 116 -1.36 -11.26 16.36
CA MET A 116 -2.01 -10.18 15.62
C MET A 116 -2.72 -10.72 14.37
N PRO A 117 -3.73 -9.99 13.85
CA PRO A 117 -4.33 -10.30 12.56
C PRO A 117 -3.24 -10.44 11.49
N GLN A 118 -3.31 -11.53 10.73
CA GLN A 118 -2.42 -11.76 9.60
C GLN A 118 -3.21 -11.63 8.30
N ALA A 119 -2.60 -10.97 7.32
CA ALA A 119 -3.07 -10.99 5.94
C ALA A 119 -2.89 -12.40 5.36
N ALA A 120 -3.82 -12.85 4.53
CA ALA A 120 -3.64 -14.09 3.79
C ALA A 120 -2.56 -13.87 2.71
N SER A 121 -1.64 -14.84 2.57
CA SER A 121 -0.65 -14.78 1.51
C SER A 121 -1.29 -14.95 0.14
N LEU A 122 -0.65 -14.37 -0.87
CA LEU A 122 -1.09 -14.41 -2.26
C LEU A 122 0.11 -14.27 -3.20
N PRO A 123 -0.02 -14.70 -4.47
CA PRO A 123 0.97 -14.38 -5.48
C PRO A 123 1.13 -12.88 -5.66
N VAL A 124 2.35 -12.46 -5.95
CA VAL A 124 2.66 -11.14 -6.52
C VAL A 124 2.97 -11.39 -7.98
N ASP A 125 2.12 -10.87 -8.86
CA ASP A 125 2.14 -11.15 -10.29
C ASP A 125 3.20 -10.28 -11.00
N HIS A 126 3.41 -9.05 -10.52
CA HIS A 126 4.40 -8.12 -11.06
C HIS A 126 5.29 -7.53 -9.95
N ILE A 127 6.61 -7.53 -10.21
CA ILE A 127 7.59 -6.92 -9.32
C ILE A 127 7.85 -5.50 -9.79
N VAL A 128 7.64 -4.54 -8.89
CA VAL A 128 7.85 -3.12 -9.15
C VAL A 128 9.22 -2.71 -8.61
N ALA A 129 9.98 -1.94 -9.41
CA ALA A 129 11.25 -1.35 -9.02
C ALA A 129 11.42 0.00 -9.72
N GLU A 130 12.10 0.95 -9.07
CA GLU A 130 12.40 2.27 -9.64
C GLU A 130 13.06 2.14 -11.04
N GLY A 131 12.46 2.78 -12.04
CA GLY A 131 12.96 2.76 -13.43
C GLY A 131 12.60 1.50 -14.23
N PHE A 132 11.79 0.60 -13.68
CA PHE A 132 11.23 -0.59 -14.35
C PHE A 132 9.69 -0.50 -14.42
N ASP A 133 9.18 0.67 -14.83
CA ASP A 133 7.75 1.01 -14.85
C ASP A 133 6.97 0.40 -16.03
N ASP A 134 7.61 -0.36 -16.92
CA ASP A 134 7.03 -0.81 -18.21
C ASP A 134 5.75 -1.67 -18.07
N ASP A 135 5.47 -2.23 -16.88
CA ASP A 135 4.33 -3.11 -16.62
C ASP A 135 3.25 -2.50 -15.71
N LEU A 136 3.40 -1.27 -15.21
CA LEU A 136 2.37 -0.65 -14.37
C LEU A 136 1.09 -0.33 -15.17
N PRO A 137 -0.07 -0.23 -14.49
CA PRO A 137 -1.27 0.32 -15.13
C PRO A 137 -1.00 1.72 -15.70
N GLU A 138 -1.74 2.09 -16.75
CA GLU A 138 -1.58 3.39 -17.43
C GLU A 138 -1.63 4.56 -16.43
N ASP A 139 -0.85 5.61 -16.72
CA ASP A 139 -0.68 6.81 -15.91
C ASP A 139 -0.03 6.60 -14.53
N PHE A 140 0.35 5.38 -14.15
CA PHE A 140 1.08 5.13 -12.92
C PHE A 140 2.59 5.08 -13.12
N ALA A 141 3.31 5.71 -12.20
CA ALA A 141 4.73 5.51 -11.97
C ALA A 141 4.96 5.10 -10.51
N ALA A 142 5.99 4.29 -10.26
CA ALA A 142 6.40 3.94 -8.92
C ALA A 142 7.65 4.73 -8.50
N ILE A 143 7.70 5.11 -7.23
CA ILE A 143 8.84 5.79 -6.62
C ILE A 143 9.25 5.00 -5.39
N ASP A 144 10.50 4.58 -5.34
CA ASP A 144 11.07 3.96 -4.15
C ASP A 144 11.07 4.96 -2.99
N THR A 145 10.34 4.62 -1.93
CA THR A 145 10.26 5.44 -0.71
C THR A 145 10.60 4.61 0.55
N PRO A 146 11.75 3.91 0.55
CA PRO A 146 12.11 3.01 1.64
C PRO A 146 12.32 3.78 2.94
N GLY A 147 12.05 3.09 4.05
CA GLY A 147 12.24 3.63 5.39
C GLY A 147 11.20 3.08 6.36
N HIS A 148 9.92 3.09 5.97
CA HIS A 148 8.84 2.45 6.73
C HIS A 148 8.94 0.92 6.66
N THR A 149 9.02 0.39 5.46
CA THR A 149 9.60 -0.92 5.14
C THR A 149 10.79 -0.71 4.20
N ASP A 150 11.61 -1.74 4.04
CA ASP A 150 12.74 -1.69 3.11
C ASP A 150 12.26 -1.72 1.64
N GLY A 151 11.05 -2.24 1.39
CA GLY A 151 10.42 -2.31 0.07
C GLY A 151 9.28 -1.30 -0.14
N HIS A 152 9.19 -0.24 0.66
CA HIS A 152 8.08 0.71 0.57
C HIS A 152 8.13 1.50 -0.75
N LEU A 153 6.98 1.60 -1.40
CA LEU A 153 6.74 2.34 -2.63
C LEU A 153 5.74 3.46 -2.41
N SER A 154 5.91 4.56 -3.15
CA SER A 154 4.86 5.52 -3.42
C SER A 154 4.45 5.40 -4.88
N TYR A 155 3.17 5.62 -5.17
CA TYR A 155 2.65 5.60 -6.54
C TYR A 155 2.22 7.00 -6.97
N LEU A 156 2.75 7.46 -8.09
CA LEU A 156 2.32 8.69 -8.75
C LEU A 156 1.33 8.33 -9.84
N LEU A 157 0.12 8.90 -9.76
CA LEU A 157 -0.86 8.88 -10.83
C LEU A 157 -0.78 10.22 -11.59
N ASP A 158 -0.41 10.18 -12.87
CA ASP A 158 -0.33 11.35 -13.76
C ASP A 158 -1.72 11.77 -14.26
N ARG A 159 -2.57 12.17 -13.33
CA ARG A 159 -3.93 12.66 -13.58
C ARG A 159 -4.21 13.87 -12.72
N ASP A 160 -5.03 14.79 -13.22
CA ASP A 160 -5.47 16.01 -12.50
C ASP A 160 -4.30 16.85 -11.93
N GLY A 161 -3.15 16.88 -12.61
CA GLY A 161 -1.95 17.60 -12.15
C GLY A 161 -1.03 16.81 -11.23
N GLY A 162 -1.27 15.50 -11.07
CA GLY A 162 -0.41 14.56 -10.35
C GLY A 162 -0.93 14.27 -8.94
N ILE A 163 -1.16 12.99 -8.64
CA ILE A 163 -1.62 12.52 -7.34
C ILE A 163 -0.62 11.50 -6.81
N LEU A 164 -0.02 11.80 -5.66
CA LEU A 164 0.95 10.91 -5.03
C LEU A 164 0.34 10.15 -3.85
N PHE A 165 0.25 8.83 -3.99
CA PHE A 165 -0.12 7.91 -2.92
C PHE A 165 1.16 7.51 -2.16
N VAL A 166 1.35 8.07 -0.96
CA VAL A 166 2.61 7.95 -0.21
C VAL A 166 2.66 6.82 0.81
N GLY A 167 1.60 6.00 0.91
CA GLY A 167 1.47 4.98 1.96
C GLY A 167 1.81 5.55 3.35
N ASP A 168 2.74 4.91 4.04
CA ASP A 168 3.21 5.31 5.36
C ASP A 168 4.56 6.06 5.36
N ALA A 169 5.06 6.43 4.17
CA ALA A 169 6.25 7.27 4.05
C ALA A 169 6.07 8.62 4.75
N ALA A 170 4.84 9.15 4.75
CA ALA A 170 4.45 10.36 5.48
C ALA A 170 3.08 10.19 6.14
N ASN A 171 3.00 10.49 7.45
CA ASN A 171 1.73 10.45 8.19
C ASN A 171 1.21 11.85 8.48
N ASN A 172 -0.09 12.10 8.29
CA ASN A 172 -0.72 13.34 8.75
C ASN A 172 -1.37 13.12 10.12
N ALA A 173 -0.95 13.92 11.11
CA ALA A 173 -1.61 13.99 12.40
C ALA A 173 -2.03 15.45 12.69
N LYS A 174 -3.34 15.72 12.64
CA LYS A 174 -3.94 17.02 12.94
C LYS A 174 -3.39 18.18 12.08
N GLY A 175 -3.19 17.93 10.79
CA GLY A 175 -2.67 18.94 9.85
C GLY A 175 -1.16 19.12 9.90
N SER A 176 -0.44 18.25 10.62
CA SER A 176 1.03 18.23 10.64
C SER A 176 1.55 16.91 10.10
N ILE A 177 2.59 16.97 9.27
CA ILE A 177 3.30 15.78 8.82
C ILE A 177 4.14 15.25 9.98
N LYS A 178 3.96 13.98 10.34
CA LYS A 178 4.70 13.27 11.37
C LYS A 178 5.31 12.00 10.79
N ARG A 179 6.43 11.61 11.40
CA ARG A 179 7.12 10.36 11.10
C ARG A 179 6.35 9.18 11.70
N ALA A 180 6.12 8.11 10.92
CA ALA A 180 5.54 6.87 11.44
C ALA A 180 6.52 6.13 12.37
N TRP A 181 6.00 5.22 13.18
CA TRP A 181 6.81 4.47 14.16
C TRP A 181 7.82 3.50 13.51
N PHE A 182 7.53 3.04 12.31
CA PHE A 182 8.42 2.16 11.56
C PHE A 182 9.45 2.92 10.71
N ASN A 183 9.22 4.20 10.41
CA ASN A 183 10.07 4.96 9.49
C ASN A 183 11.49 5.05 10.05
N ARG A 184 12.48 4.56 9.29
CA ARG A 184 13.92 4.68 9.53
C ARG A 184 14.54 5.72 8.60
N SER A 185 15.66 6.28 9.03
CA SER A 185 16.53 7.04 8.12
C SER A 185 17.19 6.00 7.22
N THR A 186 16.92 6.02 5.92
CA THR A 186 17.76 5.31 4.94
C THR A 186 19.00 6.16 4.73
N ALA A 187 20.16 5.55 4.44
CA ALA A 187 21.47 6.21 4.47
C ALA A 187 21.67 7.39 3.48
N ILE A 188 20.60 7.82 2.78
CA ILE A 188 20.54 9.08 2.03
C ILE A 188 20.25 10.28 2.95
N ALA A 189 19.69 10.06 4.14
CA ALA A 189 19.29 11.13 5.07
C ALA A 189 20.39 11.58 6.06
N ASP A 190 21.61 11.06 5.98
CA ASP A 190 22.79 11.70 6.61
C ASP A 190 23.24 12.97 5.85
N VAL A 191 22.56 13.32 4.73
CA VAL A 191 22.85 14.50 3.91
C VAL A 191 21.88 15.67 4.15
N LEU A 192 20.79 15.49 4.89
CA LEU A 192 19.85 16.59 5.20
C LEU A 192 19.80 16.83 6.70
N ASP A 193 20.74 17.65 7.15
CA ASP A 193 20.73 18.27 8.46
C ASP A 193 19.51 19.18 8.61
N GLY A 194 18.44 18.63 9.18
CA GLY A 194 17.60 19.36 10.14
C GLY A 194 17.17 20.78 9.76
N SER A 195 16.67 21.01 8.55
CA SER A 195 15.71 22.10 8.31
C SER A 195 14.90 21.86 7.04
N ILE A 196 13.62 21.54 7.22
CA ILE A 196 12.60 21.86 6.22
C ILE A 196 12.13 23.26 6.60
N ARG A 197 12.57 24.28 5.86
CA ARG A 197 11.96 25.61 5.87
C ARG A 197 10.97 25.71 4.72
#